data_AF-A0A178UY07-F1
#
_entry.id   AF-A0A178UY07-F1
#
_cell.length_a   1.000
_cell.length_b   1.000
_cell.length_c   1.000
_cell.angle_alpha   90.00
_cell.angle_beta   90.00
_cell.angle_gamma   90.00
#
_symmetry.space_group_name_H-M   'P 1'
#
loop_
_entity.id
_entity.type
_entity.pdbx_description
1 polymer ?
#
loop_
_entity_poly.entity_id
_entity_poly.type
_entity_poly.pdbx_seq_one_letter_code
_entity_poly.pdbx_strand_id
1 'polypeptide(L)'
;MAREKKTCVECGHKVKSLFIQYSPGNFRLMKCENCEEVADEYVECELLIIFIDLILHKTKAYRHLLYNVVNQESANVQHLLWKLVLAYLLLDTCIL
;
A
#
# COMPACT_ATOMS: atom_id res chain seq x y z
N MET A 1 -4.37 -10.59 -14.65
CA MET A 1 -5.06 -9.33 -14.27
C MET A 1 -5.58 -9.48 -12.85
N ALA A 2 -4.70 -9.37 -11.85
CA ALA A 2 -5.06 -9.59 -10.46
C ALA A 2 -5.90 -8.40 -9.98
N ARG A 3 -7.16 -8.66 -9.60
CA ARG A 3 -8.00 -7.68 -8.92
C ARG A 3 -7.34 -7.36 -7.58
N GLU A 4 -6.69 -6.21 -7.46
CA GLU A 4 -6.18 -5.71 -6.19
C GLU A 4 -7.36 -5.64 -5.20
N LYS A 5 -7.39 -6.56 -4.23
CA LYS A 5 -8.39 -6.55 -3.16
C LYS A 5 -8.03 -5.42 -2.21
N LYS A 6 -8.63 -4.25 -2.41
CA LYS A 6 -8.42 -3.11 -1.53
C LYS A 6 -9.38 -3.19 -0.34
N THR A 7 -8.92 -2.72 0.82
CA THR A 7 -9.66 -2.87 2.08
C THR A 7 -9.89 -1.49 2.69
N CYS A 8 -11.07 -1.26 3.25
CA CYS A 8 -11.38 -0.02 3.95
C CYS A 8 -10.58 0.07 5.26
N VAL A 9 -9.92 1.20 5.49
CA VAL A 9 -9.11 1.42 6.70
C VAL A 9 -9.97 1.58 7.96
N GLU A 10 -11.22 2.04 7.81
CA GLU A 10 -12.14 2.29 8.92
C GLU A 10 -12.81 1.01 9.44
N CYS A 11 -13.49 0.27 8.56
CA CYS A 11 -14.28 -0.90 8.94
C CYS A 11 -13.62 -2.25 8.59
N GLY A 12 -12.53 -2.26 7.81
CA GLY A 12 -11.89 -3.49 7.34
C GLY A 12 -12.69 -4.25 6.27
N HIS A 13 -13.77 -3.67 5.74
CA HIS A 13 -14.56 -4.29 4.68
C HIS A 13 -13.82 -4.21 3.33
N LYS A 14 -13.98 -5.24 2.49
CA LYS A 14 -13.35 -5.28 1.16
C LYS A 14 -14.05 -4.32 0.22
N VAL A 15 -13.28 -3.47 -0.46
CA VAL A 15 -13.80 -2.47 -1.41
C VAL A 15 -13.27 -2.78 -2.80
N LYS A 16 -14.12 -2.63 -3.82
CA LYS A 16 -13.77 -2.93 -5.22
C LYS A 16 -12.76 -1.91 -5.80
N SER A 17 -12.84 -0.66 -5.38
CA SER A 17 -11.94 0.43 -5.78
C SER A 17 -11.85 1.47 -4.66
N LEU A 18 -10.64 1.92 -4.31
CA LEU A 18 -10.44 3.00 -3.33
C LEU A 18 -10.62 4.39 -3.94
N PHE A 19 -10.28 4.52 -5.22
CA PHE A 19 -10.38 5.78 -5.95
C PHE A 19 -10.93 5.53 -7.34
N ILE A 20 -11.62 6.54 -7.88
CA ILE A 20 -11.98 6.62 -9.30
C ILE A 20 -11.22 7.82 -9.86
N GLN A 21 -10.42 7.57 -10.89
CA GLN A 21 -9.76 8.62 -11.64
C GLN A 21 -10.68 9.04 -12.79
N TYR A 22 -11.15 10.29 -12.77
CA TYR A 22 -12.01 10.83 -13.83
C TYR A 22 -11.19 11.50 -14.94
N SER A 23 -10.06 12.12 -14.59
CA SER A 23 -9.12 12.79 -15.49
C SER A 23 -7.69 12.73 -14.92
N PRO A 24 -6.62 12.90 -15.74
CA PRO A 24 -5.26 13.02 -15.21
C PRO A 24 -5.19 14.21 -14.23
N GLY A 25 -4.97 13.92 -12.95
CA GLY A 25 -4.95 14.93 -11.87
C GLY A 25 -6.24 15.06 -11.05
N ASN A 26 -7.36 14.41 -11.43
CA ASN A 26 -8.60 14.39 -10.64
C ASN A 26 -8.97 12.96 -10.24
N PHE A 27 -8.63 12.59 -9.01
CA PHE A 27 -9.07 11.36 -8.37
C PHE A 27 -10.08 11.70 -7.29
N ARG A 28 -11.15 10.91 -7.20
CA ARG A 28 -12.13 11.02 -6.12
C ARG A 28 -12.08 9.78 -5.25
N LEU A 29 -11.90 9.97 -3.95
CA LEU A 29 -11.95 8.89 -2.98
C LEU A 29 -13.37 8.32 -2.91
N MET A 30 -13.45 6.99 -2.93
CA MET A 30 -14.71 6.28 -2.79
C MET A 30 -15.07 6.11 -1.32
N LYS A 31 -16.35 6.20 -1.02
CA LYS A 31 -16.89 5.85 0.29
C LYS A 31 -17.09 4.34 0.37
N CYS A 32 -16.91 3.77 1.55
CA CYS A 32 -17.20 2.37 1.79
C CYS A 32 -18.70 2.14 1.80
N GLU A 33 -19.18 1.08 1.12
CA GLU A 33 -20.61 0.71 1.10
C GLU A 33 -21.13 0.27 2.48
N ASN A 34 -20.25 -0.11 3.40
CA ASN A 34 -20.64 -0.64 4.72
C ASN A 34 -20.67 0.43 5.83
N CYS A 35 -19.69 1.33 5.86
CA CYS A 35 -19.58 2.35 6.89
C CYS A 35 -19.84 3.78 6.40
N GLU A 36 -20.07 3.97 5.09
CA GLU A 36 -20.28 5.28 4.42
C GLU A 36 -19.16 6.33 4.60
N GLU A 37 -18.12 5.99 5.36
CA GLU A 37 -16.89 6.76 5.51
C GLU A 37 -15.97 6.60 4.30
N VAL A 38 -15.03 7.54 4.16
CA VAL A 38 -13.98 7.52 3.14
C VAL A 38 -13.17 6.22 3.29
N ALA A 39 -13.06 5.44 2.22
CA ALA A 39 -12.50 4.09 2.30
C ALA A 39 -11.02 4.09 2.68
N ASP A 40 -10.26 5.08 2.21
CA ASP A 40 -8.85 5.29 2.54
C ASP A 40 -8.42 6.73 2.24
N GLU A 41 -8.35 7.56 3.28
CA GLU A 41 -7.86 8.95 3.19
C GLU A 41 -6.34 9.04 2.97
N TYR A 42 -5.59 8.01 3.37
CA TYR A 42 -4.14 8.01 3.35
C TYR A 42 -3.55 7.89 1.94
N VAL A 43 -4.36 7.56 0.92
CA VAL A 43 -3.93 7.50 -0.49
C VAL A 43 -3.47 8.86 -1.01
N GLU A 44 -4.05 9.96 -0.51
CA GLU A 44 -3.68 11.32 -0.91
C GLU A 44 -2.48 11.85 -0.11
N CYS A 45 -2.12 11.18 0.98
CA CYS A 45 -1.08 11.62 1.90
C CYS A 45 0.30 11.15 1.45
N GLU A 46 1.31 11.94 1.79
CA GLU A 46 2.70 11.50 1.67
C GLU A 46 3.02 10.41 2.70
N LEU A 47 3.96 9.52 2.37
CA LEU A 47 4.40 8.44 3.26
C LEU A 47 4.78 8.92 4.65
N LEU A 48 5.35 10.12 4.79
CA LEU A 48 5.74 10.70 6.08
C LEU A 48 4.55 10.83 7.05
N ILE A 49 3.37 11.24 6.57
CA ILE A 49 2.18 11.39 7.40
C ILE A 49 1.71 10.01 7.86
N ILE A 50 1.70 9.02 6.95
CA ILE A 50 1.36 7.64 7.27
C ILE A 50 2.32 7.09 8.32
N PHE A 51 3.62 7.40 8.22
CA PHE A 51 4.63 6.98 9.20
C PHE A 51 4.39 7.57 10.58
N ILE A 52 4.04 8.85 10.67
CA ILE A 52 3.72 9.49 11.96
C ILE A 52 2.52 8.79 12.61
N ASP A 53 1.45 8.55 11.86
CA ASP A 53 0.27 7.85 12.37
C ASP A 53 0.55 6.39 12.75
N LEU A 54 1.48 5.73 12.06
CA LEU A 54 1.96 4.40 12.40
C LEU A 54 2.70 4.41 13.75
N ILE A 55 3.58 5.40 13.97
CA ILE A 55 4.30 5.59 15.25
C ILE A 55 3.32 5.91 16.38
N LEU A 56 2.23 6.63 16.08
CA LEU A 56 1.13 6.88 17.01
C LEU A 56 0.22 5.66 17.25
N HIS A 57 0.54 4.50 16.68
CA HIS A 57 -0.27 3.28 16.76
C HIS A 57 -1.73 3.44 16.31
N LYS A 58 -1.99 4.30 15.32
CA LYS A 58 -3.32 4.41 14.72
C LYS A 58 -3.63 3.15 13.91
N THR A 59 -4.69 2.43 14.29
CA THR A 59 -5.13 1.19 13.61
C THR A 59 -5.43 1.41 12.13
N LYS A 60 -5.89 2.61 11.75
CA LYS A 60 -6.17 2.98 10.36
C LYS A 60 -4.89 2.95 9.49
N ALA A 61 -3.80 3.55 9.98
CA ALA A 61 -2.51 3.56 9.28
C ALA A 61 -1.92 2.14 9.14
N TYR A 62 -2.06 1.29 10.16
CA TYR A 62 -1.67 -0.12 10.05
C TYR A 62 -2.44 -0.87 8.97
N ARG A 63 -3.76 -0.66 8.87
CA ARG A 63 -4.59 -1.30 7.84
C ARG A 63 -4.23 -0.79 6.44
N HIS A 64 -3.97 0.50 6.29
CA HIS A 64 -3.46 1.08 5.05
C HIS A 64 -2.13 0.42 4.64
N LEU A 65 -1.17 0.37 5.56
CA LEU A 65 0.15 -0.21 5.32
C LEU A 65 0.04 -1.69 4.93
N LEU A 66 -0.68 -2.50 5.71
CA LEU A 66 -0.73 -3.95 5.53
C LEU A 66 -1.53 -4.38 4.29
N TYR A 67 -2.63 -3.71 3.97
CA TYR A 67 -3.54 -4.16 2.90
C TYR A 67 -3.42 -3.38 1.60
N ASN A 68 -3.12 -2.08 1.66
CA ASN A 68 -3.04 -1.24 0.46
C ASN A 68 -1.60 -0.96 0.02
N VAL A 69 -0.64 -0.76 0.94
CA VAL A 69 0.76 -0.48 0.60
C VAL A 69 1.59 -1.75 0.38
N VAL A 70 1.57 -2.71 1.31
CA VAL A 70 2.37 -3.95 1.19
C VAL A 70 2.04 -4.70 -0.10
N ASN A 71 0.79 -4.70 -0.53
CA ASN A 71 0.41 -5.39 -1.76
C ASN A 71 0.97 -4.69 -3.02
N GLN A 72 1.13 -3.37 -3.00
CA GLN A 72 1.74 -2.58 -4.07
C GLN A 72 3.29 -2.60 -4.03
N GLU A 73 3.86 -2.44 -2.84
CA GLU A 73 5.30 -2.42 -2.59
C GLU A 73 5.93 -3.82 -2.70
N SER A 74 5.18 -4.90 -2.41
CA SER A 74 5.70 -6.27 -2.49
C SER A 74 6.26 -6.60 -3.86
N ALA A 75 5.68 -6.11 -4.95
CA ALA A 75 6.22 -6.29 -6.29
C ALA A 75 7.61 -5.64 -6.47
N ASN A 76 7.83 -4.47 -5.89
CA ASN A 76 9.10 -3.76 -5.96
C ASN A 76 10.14 -4.35 -5.00
N VAL A 77 9.73 -4.70 -3.78
CA VAL A 77 10.58 -5.33 -2.77
C VAL A 77 11.03 -6.72 -3.21
N GLN A 78 10.16 -7.53 -3.83
CA GLN A 78 10.55 -8.83 -4.41
C GLN A 78 11.67 -8.67 -5.44
N HIS A 79 11.56 -7.66 -6.31
CA HIS A 79 12.58 -7.36 -7.31
C HIS A 79 13.88 -6.83 -6.69
N LEU A 80 13.79 -5.99 -5.66
CA LEU A 80 14.95 -5.48 -4.93
C LEU A 80 15.68 -6.57 -4.14
N LEU A 81 14.93 -7.45 -3.46
CA LEU A 81 15.45 -8.61 -2.74
C LEU A 81 16.16 -9.57 -3.69
N TRP A 82 15.57 -9.85 -4.86
CA TRP A 82 16.23 -10.69 -5.86
C TRP A 82 17.53 -10.06 -6.36
N LYS A 83 17.57 -8.74 -6.58
CA LYS A 83 18.80 -8.02 -6.94
C LYS A 83 19.86 -8.08 -5.84
N LEU A 84 19.46 -7.95 -4.58
CA LEU A 84 20.37 -8.07 -3.43
C LEU A 84 20.89 -9.49 -3.28
N VAL A 85 20.05 -10.51 -3.48
CA VAL A 85 20.47 -11.92 -3.47
C VAL A 85 21.45 -12.19 -4.62
N LEU A 86 21.18 -11.69 -5.82
CA LEU A 86 22.14 -11.77 -6.94
C LEU A 86 23.46 -11.07 -6.61
N ALA A 87 23.41 -9.86 -6.04
CA ALA A 87 24.62 -9.13 -5.64
C ALA A 87 25.42 -9.88 -4.58
N TYR A 88 24.74 -10.45 -3.59
CA TYR A 88 25.35 -11.27 -2.55
C TYR A 88 26.01 -12.53 -3.12
N LEU A 89 25.33 -13.26 -4.01
CA LEU A 89 25.90 -14.44 -4.69
C LEU A 89 27.13 -14.09 -5.53
N LEU A 90 27.11 -12.95 -6.24
CA LEU A 90 28.27 -12.45 -6.99
C LEU A 90 29.45 -12.13 -6.07
N LEU A 91 29.19 -11.48 -4.93
CA LEU A 91 30.21 -11.19 -3.93
C LEU A 91 30.81 -12.49 -3.36
N ASP A 92 29.98 -13.49 -3.06
CA ASP A 92 30.43 -14.79 -2.56
C ASP A 92 31.36 -15.51 -3.56
N THR A 93 31.03 -15.47 -4.87
CA THR A 93 31.89 -16.02 -5.93
C THR A 93 33.16 -15.23 -6.21
N CYS A 94 33.19 -13.92 -5.91
CA CYS A 94 34.36 -13.07 -6.10
C CYS A 94 35.35 -13.14 -4.92
N ILE A 95 34.93 -13.69 -3.78
CA ILE A 95 35.74 -13.84 -2.57
C ILE A 95 36.48 -15.20 -2.55
N LEU A 96 36.17 -16.13 -3.46
CA LEU A 96 36.84 -17.43 -3.61
C LEU A 96 37.94 -17.43 -4.67
#